data_AF-A0A522G871-F1
#
_entry.id   AF-A0A522G871-F1
#
_cell.length_a   1.000
_cell.length_b   1.000
_cell.length_c   1.000
_cell.angle_alpha   90.00
_cell.angle_beta   90.00
_cell.angle_gamma   90.00
#
_symmetry.space_group_name_H-M   'P 1'
#
loop_
_entity.id
_entity.type
_entity.pdbx_description
1 polymer ?
#
loop_
_entity_poly.entity_id
_entity_poly.type
_entity_poly.pdbx_seq_one_letter_code
_entity_poly.pdbx_strand_id
1 'polypeptide(L)'
;MGTYGINMDDGRVFRAAEEKLAQFAAFLGLDDIASGRYSMLFMLKLAFYQWQGVEPEFIVEELKALEELPHLDMRTKPATLFTRPPLKGLWHKHFFSARFVGHNIATHMQGKRLEETVRSVFDPARSPTVTREMVEELAHAVSHGALEERGGLGRLTGEWIVFAQHQGQNYYLTLATHTTEDQQTFDEIVSMAYAEFPFLAAL
;
A
#
# COMPACT_ATOMS: atom_id res chain seq x y z
N MET A 1 -24.83 3.40 -18.16
CA MET A 1 -24.12 3.14 -16.90
C MET A 1 -23.39 1.83 -17.03
N GLY A 2 -22.07 1.87 -16.92
CA GLY A 2 -21.21 0.70 -17.00
C GLY A 2 -21.24 -0.14 -15.72
N THR A 3 -20.89 -1.42 -15.85
CA THR A 3 -20.51 -2.27 -14.72
C THR A 3 -19.08 -2.73 -14.97
N TYR A 4 -18.23 -2.56 -13.96
CA TYR A 4 -16.84 -2.97 -13.99
C TYR A 4 -16.63 -4.17 -13.08
N GLY A 5 -15.58 -4.94 -13.30
CA GLY A 5 -15.29 -6.06 -12.42
C GLY A 5 -13.84 -6.51 -12.41
N ILE A 6 -13.48 -7.20 -11.33
CA ILE A 6 -12.17 -7.78 -11.08
C ILE A 6 -12.36 -9.30 -10.95
N ASN A 7 -11.61 -10.05 -11.75
CA ASN A 7 -11.56 -11.50 -11.63
C ASN A 7 -10.68 -11.90 -10.45
N MET A 8 -11.18 -12.81 -9.62
CA MET A 8 -10.46 -13.35 -8.47
C MET A 8 -9.88 -14.73 -8.80
N ASP A 9 -8.83 -15.13 -8.10
CA ASP A 9 -8.15 -16.42 -8.33
C ASP A 9 -9.06 -17.65 -8.12
N ASP A 10 -10.10 -17.50 -7.30
CA ASP A 10 -11.09 -18.54 -7.04
C ASP A 10 -12.24 -18.59 -8.08
N GLY A 11 -12.11 -17.83 -9.17
CA GLY A 11 -13.09 -17.76 -10.26
C GLY A 11 -14.31 -16.87 -9.96
N ARG A 12 -14.38 -16.25 -8.77
CA ARG A 12 -15.39 -15.21 -8.51
C ARG A 12 -15.03 -13.92 -9.22
N VAL A 13 -16.04 -13.08 -9.42
CA VAL A 13 -15.88 -11.76 -10.02
C VAL A 13 -16.46 -10.73 -9.06
N PHE A 14 -15.63 -9.83 -8.57
CA PHE A 14 -16.11 -8.61 -7.92
C PHE A 14 -16.70 -7.70 -8.99
N ARG A 15 -17.90 -7.15 -8.74
CA ARG A 15 -18.56 -6.24 -9.68
C ARG A 15 -19.00 -4.98 -8.97
N ALA A 16 -18.79 -3.84 -9.62
CA ALA A 16 -19.26 -2.55 -9.14
C ALA A 16 -19.90 -1.77 -10.29
N ALA A 17 -21.08 -1.21 -10.03
CA ALA A 17 -21.72 -0.27 -10.94
C ALA A 17 -21.00 1.07 -10.87
N GLU A 18 -20.84 1.73 -12.01
CA GLU A 18 -20.22 3.05 -12.14
C GLU A 18 -20.82 4.08 -11.15
N GLU A 19 -22.14 4.10 -10.99
CA GLU A 19 -22.83 5.00 -10.06
C GLU A 19 -22.42 4.74 -8.60
N LYS A 20 -22.20 3.47 -8.23
CA LYS A 20 -21.77 3.10 -6.87
C LYS A 20 -20.32 3.49 -6.62
N LEU A 21 -19.47 3.37 -7.63
CA LEU A 21 -18.09 3.86 -7.55
C LEU A 21 -18.05 5.39 -7.40
N ALA A 22 -18.89 6.13 -8.14
CA ALA A 22 -19.00 7.58 -8.00
C ALA A 22 -19.53 7.99 -6.61
N GLN A 23 -20.59 7.34 -6.11
CA GLN A 23 -21.11 7.56 -4.76
C GLN A 23 -20.03 7.30 -3.70
N PHE A 24 -19.21 6.28 -3.90
CA PHE A 24 -18.13 5.95 -2.99
C PHE A 24 -16.98 6.95 -3.05
N ALA A 25 -16.58 7.42 -4.24
CA ALA A 25 -15.59 8.49 -4.39
C ALA A 25 -16.05 9.78 -3.66
N ALA A 26 -17.32 10.14 -3.81
CA ALA A 26 -17.92 11.29 -3.13
C ALA A 26 -17.94 11.11 -1.61
N PHE A 27 -18.30 9.90 -1.12
CA PHE A 27 -18.26 9.58 0.31
C PHE A 27 -16.86 9.75 0.92
N LEU A 28 -15.82 9.38 0.17
CA LEU A 28 -14.42 9.52 0.59
C LEU A 28 -13.86 10.95 0.40
N GLY A 29 -14.60 11.85 -0.24
CA GLY A 29 -14.14 13.21 -0.54
C GLY A 29 -12.99 13.25 -1.55
N LEU A 30 -12.91 12.29 -2.48
CA LEU A 30 -11.78 12.21 -3.41
C LEU A 30 -11.72 13.38 -4.39
N ASP A 31 -12.86 14.00 -4.71
CA ASP A 31 -12.87 15.21 -5.54
C ASP A 31 -12.21 16.40 -4.84
N ASP A 32 -12.31 16.51 -3.51
CA ASP A 32 -11.62 17.57 -2.76
C ASP A 32 -10.10 17.37 -2.73
N ILE A 33 -9.62 16.15 -3.02
CA ILE A 33 -8.21 15.77 -3.01
C ILE A 33 -7.62 15.83 -4.43
N ALA A 34 -8.29 15.20 -5.39
CA ALA A 34 -7.76 14.94 -6.71
C ALA A 34 -8.87 14.89 -7.79
N SER A 35 -9.78 15.88 -7.80
CA SER A 35 -10.89 15.91 -8.77
C SER A 35 -10.41 15.73 -10.22
N GLY A 36 -11.02 14.77 -10.91
CA GLY A 36 -10.70 14.43 -12.30
C GLY A 36 -9.31 13.81 -12.51
N ARG A 37 -8.58 13.47 -11.45
CA ARG A 37 -7.21 12.93 -11.49
C ARG A 37 -7.07 11.53 -10.90
N TYR A 38 -8.17 10.79 -10.76
CA TYR A 38 -8.13 9.36 -10.43
C TYR A 38 -8.91 8.59 -11.48
N SER A 39 -8.41 7.42 -11.88
CA SER A 39 -9.05 6.61 -12.91
C SER A 39 -10.24 5.81 -12.35
N MET A 40 -11.11 5.33 -13.25
CA MET A 40 -12.14 4.36 -12.88
C MET A 40 -11.54 3.05 -12.37
N LEU A 41 -10.37 2.65 -12.89
CA LEU A 41 -9.63 1.46 -12.39
C LEU A 41 -9.20 1.65 -10.94
N PHE A 42 -8.67 2.82 -10.59
CA PHE A 42 -8.32 3.17 -9.22
C PHE A 42 -9.54 3.04 -8.30
N MET A 43 -10.68 3.60 -8.70
CA MET A 43 -11.92 3.49 -7.93
C MET A 43 -12.44 2.07 -7.79
N LEU A 44 -12.42 1.29 -8.87
CA LEU A 44 -12.83 -0.11 -8.86
C LEU A 44 -11.97 -0.91 -7.88
N LYS A 45 -10.65 -0.71 -7.91
CA LYS A 45 -9.75 -1.40 -6.99
C LYS A 45 -9.93 -0.93 -5.56
N LEU A 46 -10.09 0.37 -5.32
CA LEU A 46 -10.31 0.89 -3.97
C LEU A 46 -11.56 0.26 -3.33
N ALA A 47 -12.66 0.16 -4.09
CA ALA A 47 -13.87 -0.54 -3.65
C ALA A 47 -13.63 -2.04 -3.41
N PHE A 48 -12.82 -2.70 -4.26
CA PHE A 48 -12.45 -4.09 -4.07
C PHE A 48 -11.62 -4.30 -2.80
N TYR A 49 -10.61 -3.46 -2.55
CA TYR A 49 -9.80 -3.52 -1.33
C TYR A 49 -10.66 -3.32 -0.08
N GLN A 50 -11.60 -2.36 -0.10
CA GLN A 50 -12.59 -2.20 0.96
C GLN A 50 -13.44 -3.44 1.17
N TRP A 51 -13.95 -4.05 0.09
CA TRP A 51 -14.73 -5.28 0.17
C TRP A 51 -13.93 -6.43 0.79
N GLN A 52 -12.62 -6.45 0.57
CA GLN A 52 -11.74 -7.42 1.21
C GLN A 52 -11.25 -6.99 2.61
N GLY A 53 -11.78 -5.90 3.19
CA GLY A 53 -11.50 -5.46 4.56
C GLY A 53 -10.28 -4.54 4.73
N VAL A 54 -9.79 -3.90 3.68
CA VAL A 54 -8.82 -2.82 3.79
C VAL A 54 -9.56 -1.51 4.07
N GLU A 55 -9.14 -0.77 5.10
CA GLU A 55 -9.72 0.52 5.46
C GLU A 55 -9.35 1.59 4.40
N PRO A 56 -10.32 2.16 3.67
CA PRO A 56 -10.08 3.17 2.64
C PRO A 56 -9.32 4.40 3.14
N GLU A 57 -9.48 4.72 4.42
CA GLU A 57 -8.84 5.86 5.09
C GLU A 57 -7.32 5.80 4.97
N PHE A 58 -6.71 4.61 5.03
CA PHE A 58 -5.26 4.47 4.85
C PHE A 58 -4.79 4.84 3.45
N ILE A 59 -5.63 4.66 2.43
CA ILE A 59 -5.33 5.08 1.06
C ILE A 59 -5.56 6.59 0.94
N VAL A 60 -6.67 7.09 1.48
CA VAL A 60 -7.05 8.52 1.44
C VAL A 60 -6.01 9.40 2.13
N GLU A 61 -5.49 9.01 3.29
CA GLU A 61 -4.45 9.79 3.99
C GLU A 61 -3.15 9.86 3.18
N GLU A 62 -2.81 8.81 2.44
CA GLU A 62 -1.64 8.83 1.54
C GLU A 62 -1.89 9.68 0.29
N LEU A 63 -3.11 9.72 -0.24
CA LEU A 63 -3.47 10.66 -1.31
C LEU A 63 -3.33 12.10 -0.84
N LYS A 64 -3.85 12.44 0.35
CA LYS A 64 -3.71 13.77 0.94
C LYS A 64 -2.23 14.14 1.12
N ALA A 65 -1.41 13.21 1.59
CA ALA A 65 0.03 13.43 1.72
C ALA A 65 0.71 13.72 0.37
N LEU A 66 0.35 12.98 -0.69
CA LEU A 66 0.86 13.18 -2.05
C LEU A 66 0.40 14.51 -2.68
N GLU A 67 -0.76 15.01 -2.28
CA GLU A 67 -1.32 16.30 -2.71
C GLU A 67 -0.96 17.47 -1.79
N GLU A 68 -0.06 17.26 -0.82
CA GLU A 68 0.38 18.28 0.14
C GLU A 68 -0.77 18.86 0.99
N LEU A 69 -1.85 18.10 1.19
CA LEU A 69 -2.99 18.44 2.02
C LEU A 69 -2.77 18.01 3.48
N PRO A 70 -3.52 18.57 4.45
CA PRO A 70 -3.49 18.10 5.83
C PRO A 70 -3.81 16.60 5.92
N HIS A 71 -2.90 15.83 6.51
CA HIS A 71 -2.97 14.36 6.57
C HIS A 71 -2.39 13.83 7.89
N LEU A 72 -2.70 12.58 8.18
CA LEU A 72 -2.03 11.79 9.21
C LEU A 72 -0.74 11.18 8.64
N ASP A 73 0.35 11.26 9.39
CA ASP A 73 1.59 10.56 9.03
C ASP A 73 1.41 9.04 9.23
N MET A 74 1.23 8.36 8.10
CA MET A 74 1.05 6.91 8.02
C MET A 74 2.35 6.11 8.16
N ARG A 75 3.51 6.79 8.26
CA ARG A 75 4.84 6.17 8.47
C ARG A 75 5.24 5.16 7.39
N THR A 76 4.63 5.25 6.23
CA THR A 76 4.99 4.45 5.07
C THR A 76 6.17 5.08 4.34
N LYS A 77 6.85 4.28 3.52
CA LYS A 77 7.96 4.78 2.71
C LYS A 77 7.52 5.94 1.80
N PRO A 78 8.41 6.91 1.51
CA PRO A 78 8.17 7.94 0.51
C PRO A 78 7.79 7.36 -0.86
N ALA A 79 7.12 8.16 -1.69
CA ALA A 79 6.85 7.78 -3.08
C ALA A 79 8.17 7.64 -3.86
N THR A 80 8.24 6.64 -4.74
CA THR A 80 9.41 6.43 -5.60
C THR A 80 9.01 6.08 -7.03
N LEU A 81 9.92 6.35 -7.97
CA LEU A 81 9.72 6.07 -9.38
C LEU A 81 10.00 4.58 -9.68
N PHE A 82 9.14 3.96 -10.48
CA PHE A 82 9.49 2.72 -11.15
C PHE A 82 10.60 2.97 -12.17
N THR A 83 11.73 2.30 -11.99
CA THR A 83 12.91 2.46 -12.85
C THR A 83 13.03 1.39 -13.92
N ARG A 84 12.19 0.35 -13.87
CA ARG A 84 12.25 -0.83 -14.74
C ARG A 84 10.95 -0.98 -15.53
N PRO A 85 11.01 -1.47 -16.78
CA PRO A 85 9.81 -1.88 -17.51
C PRO A 85 9.04 -2.98 -16.76
N PRO A 86 7.71 -3.07 -16.94
CA PRO A 86 6.88 -2.25 -17.83
C PRO A 86 6.37 -0.94 -17.21
N LEU A 87 6.44 -0.79 -15.88
CA LEU A 87 5.90 0.39 -15.17
C LEU A 87 6.85 1.62 -15.18
N LYS A 88 7.97 1.55 -15.92
CA LYS A 88 8.99 2.60 -15.94
C LYS A 88 8.37 3.97 -16.21
N GLY A 89 8.71 4.96 -15.38
CA GLY A 89 8.20 6.33 -15.52
C GLY A 89 6.94 6.61 -14.69
N LEU A 90 6.25 5.56 -14.22
CA LEU A 90 5.20 5.69 -13.21
C LEU A 90 5.81 5.77 -11.81
N TRP A 91 5.04 6.32 -10.87
CA TRP A 91 5.38 6.39 -9.46
C TRP A 91 4.57 5.38 -8.66
N HIS A 92 5.11 4.95 -7.53
CA HIS A 92 4.33 4.27 -6.51
C HIS A 92 4.54 4.90 -5.13
N LYS A 93 3.48 4.88 -4.35
CA LYS A 93 3.47 5.21 -2.92
C LYS A 93 2.88 4.06 -2.15
N HIS A 94 3.47 3.72 -1.01
CA HIS A 94 2.93 2.69 -0.14
C HIS A 94 1.76 3.24 0.67
N PHE A 95 0.73 2.42 0.88
CA PHE A 95 -0.29 2.63 1.91
C PHE A 95 -0.29 1.47 2.90
N PHE A 96 -0.67 1.73 4.15
CA PHE A 96 -0.70 0.69 5.17
C PHE A 96 -1.85 -0.30 4.95
N SER A 97 -1.59 -1.58 5.18
CA SER A 97 -2.59 -2.65 5.20
C SER A 97 -2.21 -3.64 6.29
N ALA A 98 -3.16 -4.00 7.14
CA ALA A 98 -2.93 -4.97 8.22
C ALA A 98 -2.40 -6.32 7.71
N ARG A 99 -2.69 -6.66 6.44
CA ARG A 99 -2.16 -7.85 5.76
C ARG A 99 -0.64 -7.90 5.69
N PHE A 100 0.01 -6.73 5.69
CA PHE A 100 1.46 -6.62 5.61
C PHE A 100 2.14 -6.58 6.97
N VAL A 101 1.41 -6.68 8.09
CA VAL A 101 2.00 -6.72 9.44
C VAL A 101 3.03 -7.86 9.53
N GLY A 102 2.65 -9.08 9.14
CA GLY A 102 3.54 -10.24 9.14
C GLY A 102 4.78 -10.03 8.25
N HIS A 103 4.60 -9.47 7.05
CA HIS A 103 5.70 -9.17 6.14
C HIS A 103 6.66 -8.11 6.71
N ASN A 104 6.15 -7.07 7.36
CA ASN A 104 6.97 -6.04 7.99
C ASN A 104 7.78 -6.60 9.16
N ILE A 105 7.17 -7.43 10.01
CA ILE A 105 7.86 -8.12 11.11
C ILE A 105 8.95 -9.02 10.54
N ALA A 106 8.62 -9.87 9.56
CA ALA A 106 9.57 -10.77 8.93
C ALA A 106 10.75 -9.99 8.34
N THR A 107 10.47 -8.94 7.57
CA THR A 107 11.51 -8.07 6.97
C THR A 107 12.36 -7.36 8.01
N HIS A 108 11.76 -6.92 9.13
CA HIS A 108 12.53 -6.34 10.23
C HIS A 108 13.52 -7.34 10.82
N MET A 109 13.12 -8.61 10.96
CA MET A 109 13.86 -9.69 11.61
C MET A 109 14.74 -10.52 10.66
N GLN A 110 14.87 -10.11 9.39
CA GLN A 110 15.72 -10.80 8.41
C GLN A 110 17.22 -10.75 8.78
N GLY A 111 17.98 -11.67 8.21
CA GLY A 111 19.43 -11.75 8.40
C GLY A 111 19.80 -12.21 9.82
N LYS A 112 20.83 -11.57 10.40
CA LYS A 112 21.31 -11.91 11.76
C LYS A 112 20.48 -11.30 12.88
N ARG A 113 19.54 -10.41 12.56
CA ARG A 113 18.89 -9.60 13.57
C ARG A 113 18.08 -10.44 14.56
N LEU A 114 17.34 -11.44 14.09
CA LEU A 114 16.62 -12.35 15.00
C LEU A 114 17.58 -13.07 15.95
N GLU A 115 18.70 -13.58 15.43
CA GLU A 115 19.72 -14.27 16.23
C GLU A 115 20.36 -13.32 17.25
N GLU A 116 20.68 -12.09 16.86
CA GLU A 116 21.22 -11.05 17.72
C GLU A 116 20.23 -10.65 18.82
N THR A 117 18.94 -10.46 18.48
CA THR A 117 17.88 -10.20 19.46
C THR A 117 17.77 -11.34 20.46
N VAL A 118 17.71 -12.59 20.01
CA VAL A 118 17.64 -13.76 20.89
C VAL A 118 18.86 -13.84 21.81
N ARG A 119 20.07 -13.63 21.27
CA ARG A 119 21.32 -13.62 22.06
C ARG A 119 21.34 -12.51 23.09
N SER A 120 20.88 -11.32 22.74
CA SER A 120 20.83 -10.17 23.65
C SER A 120 19.78 -10.35 24.75
N VAL A 121 18.64 -10.96 24.44
CA VAL A 121 17.56 -11.19 25.41
C VAL A 121 17.93 -12.28 26.40
N PHE A 122 18.49 -13.39 25.92
CA PHE A 122 18.86 -14.55 26.74
C PHE A 122 20.36 -14.59 27.11
N ASP A 123 21.01 -13.44 27.23
CA ASP A 123 22.42 -13.36 27.63
C ASP A 123 22.60 -13.96 29.05
N PRO A 124 23.43 -15.00 29.24
CA PRO A 124 23.72 -15.58 30.55
C PRO A 124 24.30 -14.59 31.56
N ALA A 125 24.92 -13.49 31.10
CA ALA A 125 25.39 -12.41 31.96
C ALA A 125 24.24 -11.60 32.59
N ARG A 126 23.06 -11.57 31.95
CA ARG A 126 21.83 -10.97 32.51
C ARG A 126 21.13 -11.91 33.48
N SER A 127 21.01 -13.18 33.13
CA SER A 127 20.48 -14.24 34.00
C SER A 127 21.00 -15.60 33.55
N PRO A 128 21.47 -16.45 34.48
CA PRO A 128 21.93 -17.80 34.15
C PRO A 128 20.79 -18.75 33.71
N THR A 129 19.53 -18.38 33.93
CA THR A 129 18.35 -19.14 33.51
C THR A 129 17.37 -18.26 32.75
N VAL A 130 16.64 -18.84 31.81
CA VAL A 130 15.56 -18.14 31.10
C VAL A 130 14.44 -17.78 32.08
N THR A 131 14.10 -16.49 32.17
CA THR A 131 13.01 -15.99 33.01
C THR A 131 11.78 -15.65 32.17
N ARG A 132 10.65 -15.44 32.83
CA ARG A 132 9.42 -15.01 32.18
C ARG A 132 9.59 -13.66 31.50
N GLU A 133 10.26 -12.73 32.16
CA GLU A 133 10.52 -11.37 31.67
C GLU A 133 11.33 -11.40 30.37
N MET A 134 12.32 -12.29 30.28
CA MET A 134 13.08 -12.49 29.04
C MET A 134 12.19 -13.02 27.89
N VAL A 135 11.26 -13.93 28.18
CA VAL A 135 10.31 -14.42 27.16
C VAL A 135 9.37 -13.32 26.72
N GLU A 136 8.85 -12.51 27.65
CA GLU A 136 7.99 -11.36 27.36
C GLU A 136 8.74 -10.30 26.53
N GLU A 137 9.99 -9.99 26.87
CA GLU A 137 10.86 -9.08 26.12
C GLU A 137 11.10 -9.56 24.70
N LEU A 138 11.47 -10.84 24.52
CA LEU A 138 11.67 -11.41 23.18
C LEU A 138 10.36 -11.36 22.39
N ALA A 139 9.24 -11.78 22.98
CA ALA A 139 7.94 -11.80 22.34
C ALA A 139 7.54 -10.40 21.85
N HIS A 140 7.73 -9.37 22.69
CA HIS A 140 7.49 -7.99 22.31
C HIS A 140 8.42 -7.54 21.17
N ALA A 141 9.72 -7.78 21.29
CA ALA A 141 10.72 -7.37 20.30
C ALA A 141 10.44 -7.97 18.91
N VAL A 142 10.06 -9.25 18.83
CA VAL A 142 9.78 -9.95 17.55
C VAL A 142 8.36 -9.76 17.04
N SER A 143 7.53 -8.95 17.70
CA SER A 143 6.17 -8.65 17.27
C SER A 143 5.91 -7.14 17.18
N HIS A 144 5.41 -6.53 18.26
CA HIS A 144 5.05 -5.13 18.33
C HIS A 144 6.26 -4.21 18.14
N GLY A 145 7.36 -4.47 18.85
CA GLY A 145 8.57 -3.66 18.77
C GLY A 145 9.14 -3.59 17.35
N ALA A 146 9.10 -4.71 16.62
CA ALA A 146 9.52 -4.77 15.23
C ALA A 146 8.74 -3.79 14.32
N LEU A 147 7.41 -3.69 14.52
CA LEU A 147 6.55 -2.77 13.77
C LEU A 147 6.78 -1.32 14.19
N GLU A 148 6.86 -1.06 15.50
CA GLU A 148 7.08 0.27 16.05
C GLU A 148 8.38 0.88 15.54
N GLU A 149 9.47 0.11 15.56
CA GLU A 149 10.75 0.56 15.06
C GLU A 149 10.74 0.81 13.55
N ARG A 150 10.14 -0.08 12.74
CA ARG A 150 10.00 0.18 11.30
C ARG A 150 9.17 1.42 11.03
N GLY A 151 8.06 1.59 11.77
CA GLY A 151 7.19 2.74 11.68
C GLY A 151 7.91 4.02 12.07
N GLY A 152 8.62 4.04 13.20
CA GLY A 152 9.40 5.19 13.66
C GLY A 152 10.48 5.62 12.66
N LEU A 153 10.90 4.72 11.76
CA LEU A 153 11.85 5.01 10.69
C LEU A 153 11.19 5.34 9.33
N GLY A 154 9.85 5.38 9.24
CA GLY A 154 9.13 5.59 7.97
C GLY A 154 9.33 4.44 6.97
N ARG A 155 9.53 3.21 7.47
CA ARG A 155 9.89 2.04 6.65
C ARG A 155 8.78 0.99 6.56
N LEU A 156 7.57 1.31 7.01
CA LEU A 156 6.44 0.40 6.82
C LEU A 156 6.17 0.24 5.32
N THR A 157 6.03 -1.01 4.91
CA THR A 157 5.64 -1.38 3.55
C THR A 157 4.21 -1.87 3.59
N GLY A 158 3.39 -1.43 2.67
CA GLY A 158 2.12 -2.08 2.35
C GLY A 158 1.90 -2.01 0.85
N GLU A 159 0.66 -2.09 0.39
CA GLU A 159 0.34 -2.11 -1.03
C GLU A 159 0.60 -0.75 -1.69
N TRP A 160 0.51 -0.69 -3.01
CA TRP A 160 0.90 0.46 -3.80
C TRP A 160 -0.30 1.23 -4.31
N ILE A 161 -0.25 2.55 -4.13
CA ILE A 161 -0.91 3.52 -5.00
C ILE A 161 0.04 3.74 -6.18
N VAL A 162 -0.40 3.39 -7.39
CA VAL A 162 0.37 3.63 -8.62
C VAL A 162 -0.20 4.85 -9.32
N PHE A 163 0.66 5.82 -9.63
CA PHE A 163 0.26 7.11 -10.18
C PHE A 163 1.26 7.63 -11.22
N ALA A 164 0.81 8.54 -12.08
CA ALA A 164 1.66 9.31 -12.99
C ALA A 164 1.76 10.75 -12.51
N GLN A 165 2.88 11.41 -12.81
CA GLN A 165 3.01 12.86 -12.62
C GLN A 165 2.91 13.54 -13.98
N HIS A 166 1.99 14.50 -14.10
CA HIS A 166 1.80 15.27 -15.33
C HIS A 166 1.46 16.71 -14.99
N GLN A 167 2.20 17.66 -15.57
CA GLN A 167 2.02 19.10 -15.34
C GLN A 167 2.01 19.49 -13.86
N GLY A 168 2.89 18.86 -13.06
CA GLY A 168 3.02 19.12 -11.62
C GLY A 168 1.90 18.55 -10.76
N GLN A 169 1.00 17.72 -11.32
CA GLN A 169 -0.10 17.07 -10.60
C GLN A 169 0.04 15.54 -10.65
N ASN A 170 -0.46 14.86 -9.61
CA ASN A 170 -0.51 13.40 -9.59
C ASN A 170 -1.82 12.91 -10.22
N TYR A 171 -1.73 11.85 -11.02
CA TYR A 171 -2.86 11.14 -11.61
C TYR A 171 -2.87 9.70 -11.14
N TYR A 172 -3.85 9.33 -10.33
CA TYR A 172 -3.96 8.05 -9.64
C TYR A 172 -4.55 6.98 -10.56
N LEU A 173 -3.75 5.95 -10.87
CA LEU A 173 -4.06 5.02 -11.95
C LEU A 173 -4.64 3.70 -11.45
N THR A 174 -4.10 3.15 -10.37
CA THR A 174 -4.54 1.85 -9.83
C THR A 174 -3.98 1.63 -8.42
N LEU A 175 -4.47 0.58 -7.77
CA LEU A 175 -3.90 0.02 -6.55
C LEU A 175 -3.28 -1.35 -6.86
N ALA A 176 -2.08 -1.65 -6.39
CA ALA A 176 -1.38 -2.90 -6.69
C ALA A 176 -0.80 -3.55 -5.44
N THR A 177 -0.75 -4.88 -5.41
CA THR A 177 -0.07 -5.60 -4.33
C THR A 177 1.40 -5.82 -4.70
N HIS A 178 2.27 -6.02 -3.70
CA HIS A 178 3.67 -6.44 -3.92
C HIS A 178 3.82 -7.78 -4.63
N THR A 179 2.77 -8.60 -4.57
CA THR A 179 2.74 -9.93 -5.19
C THR A 179 2.18 -9.90 -6.61
N THR A 180 1.52 -8.81 -7.00
CA THR A 180 1.04 -8.63 -8.36
C THR A 180 2.23 -8.36 -9.26
N GLU A 181 2.37 -9.11 -10.35
CA GLU A 181 3.43 -8.88 -11.31
C GLU A 181 3.30 -7.48 -11.93
N ASP A 182 4.43 -6.79 -12.13
CA ASP A 182 4.44 -5.45 -12.73
C ASP A 182 3.75 -5.45 -14.11
N GLN A 183 3.86 -6.54 -14.87
CA GLN A 183 3.18 -6.70 -16.17
C GLN A 183 1.66 -6.72 -16.03
N GLN A 184 1.13 -7.47 -15.06
CA GLN A 184 -0.31 -7.48 -14.81
C GLN A 184 -0.81 -6.08 -14.41
N THR A 185 -0.09 -5.39 -13.54
CA THR A 185 -0.43 -4.01 -13.14
C THR A 185 -0.43 -3.07 -14.35
N PHE A 186 0.56 -3.20 -15.24
CA PHE A 186 0.65 -2.40 -16.45
C PHE A 186 -0.52 -2.67 -17.41
N ASP A 187 -0.85 -3.94 -17.65
CA ASP A 187 -1.92 -4.34 -18.58
C ASP A 187 -3.28 -3.81 -18.10
N GLU A 188 -3.55 -3.86 -16.79
CA GLU A 188 -4.75 -3.28 -16.19
C GLU A 188 -4.81 -1.75 -16.41
N ILE A 189 -3.71 -1.04 -16.15
CA ILE A 189 -3.61 0.42 -16.38
C ILE A 189 -3.90 0.74 -17.85
N VAL A 190 -3.30 0.00 -18.79
CA VAL A 190 -3.52 0.17 -20.23
C VAL A 190 -5.00 -0.05 -20.60
N SER A 191 -5.66 -1.03 -19.98
CA SER A 191 -7.04 -1.38 -20.32
C SER A 191 -8.09 -0.30 -19.99
N MET A 192 -7.80 0.59 -19.03
CA MET A 192 -8.76 1.58 -18.55
C MET A 192 -8.16 2.99 -18.48
N ALA A 193 -7.06 3.17 -17.76
CA ALA A 193 -6.55 4.50 -17.45
C ALA A 193 -5.97 5.24 -18.67
N TYR A 194 -5.48 4.54 -19.69
CA TYR A 194 -4.98 5.18 -20.93
C TYR A 194 -6.09 5.87 -21.74
N ALA A 195 -7.32 5.34 -21.69
CA ALA A 195 -8.47 5.98 -22.34
C ALA A 195 -8.91 7.25 -21.61
N GLU A 196 -8.77 7.26 -20.28
CA GLU A 196 -9.12 8.40 -19.41
C GLU A 196 -8.01 9.48 -19.41
N PHE A 197 -6.75 9.06 -19.52
CA PHE A 197 -5.57 9.92 -19.44
C PHE A 197 -4.64 9.71 -20.66
N PRO A 198 -4.96 10.31 -21.83
CA PRO A 198 -4.19 10.08 -23.05
C PRO A 198 -2.71 10.47 -22.99
N PHE A 199 -2.32 11.36 -22.06
CA PHE A 199 -0.92 11.76 -21.89
C PHE A 199 0.00 10.60 -21.44
N LEU A 200 -0.57 9.52 -20.88
CA LEU A 200 0.19 8.33 -20.46
C LEU A 200 0.93 7.65 -21.63
N ALA A 201 0.47 7.85 -22.87
CA ALA A 201 1.15 7.34 -24.07
C ALA A 201 2.49 8.04 -24.37
N ALA A 202 2.77 9.17 -23.70
CA ALA A 202 3.97 9.97 -23.90
C ALA A 202 5.00 9.86 -22.75
N LEU A 203 4.74 9.00 -21.74
CA LEU A 203 5.63 8.78 -20.58
C LEU A 203 6.76 7.78 -20.86
#